data_AF-A0A1R1SFR1-F1
#
_entry.id   AF-A0A1R1SFR1-F1
#
_cell.length_a   1.000
_cell.length_b   1.000
_cell.length_c   1.000
_cell.angle_alpha   90.00
_cell.angle_beta   90.00
_cell.angle_gamma   90.00
#
_symmetry.space_group_name_H-M   'P 1'
#
loop_
_entity.id
_entity.type
_entity.pdbx_description
1 polymer ?
#
loop_
_entity_poly.entity_id
_entity_poly.type
_entity_poly.pdbx_seq_one_letter_code
_entity_poly.pdbx_strand_id
1 'polypeptide(L)' 'MAERVQVREMDSGEGQRLLRIVRRGTGSVVTWRRAQMVLLSAQRMSVAKIAEVTRPRPG' A
#
# COMPACT_ATOMS: atom_id res chain seq x y z
N MET A 1 4.12 22.06 16.07
CA MET A 1 2.96 21.14 16.03
C MET A 1 2.87 20.60 14.61
N ALA A 2 2.81 19.28 14.41
CA ALA A 2 2.66 18.72 13.06
C ALA A 2 1.20 18.89 12.63
N GLU A 3 0.99 19.57 11.50
CA GLU A 3 -0.32 19.67 10.87
C GLU A 3 -0.83 18.27 10.55
N ARG A 4 -2.07 17.96 10.92
CA ARG A 4 -2.66 16.64 10.63
C ARG A 4 -2.94 16.56 9.14
N VAL A 5 -2.17 15.75 8.43
CA VAL A 5 -2.43 15.42 7.03
C VAL A 5 -3.80 14.74 6.95
N GLN A 6 -4.73 15.36 6.22
CA GLN A 6 -6.03 14.75 5.94
C GLN A 6 -5.88 13.73 4.80
N VAL A 7 -6.27 12.48 5.05
CA VAL A 7 -6.22 11.40 4.07
C VAL A 7 -7.63 11.12 3.60
N ARG A 8 -7.89 11.28 2.30
CA ARG A 8 -9.17 10.92 1.66
C ARG A 8 -9.35 9.39 1.72
N GLU A 9 -10.58 8.93 1.97
CA GLU A 9 -10.91 7.52 1.84
C GLU A 9 -10.77 7.02 0.41
N MET A 10 -10.30 5.78 0.28
CA MET A 10 -10.07 5.14 -1.02
C MET A 10 -11.36 4.49 -1.50
N ASP A 11 -11.74 4.74 -2.75
CA ASP A 11 -12.90 4.09 -3.35
C ASP A 11 -12.59 2.67 -3.85
N SER A 12 -13.64 1.91 -4.15
CA SER A 12 -13.52 0.51 -4.58
C SER A 12 -12.80 0.36 -5.94
N GLY A 13 -12.92 1.34 -6.84
CA GLY A 13 -12.24 1.36 -8.13
C GLY A 13 -10.74 1.57 -7.99
N GLU A 14 -10.34 2.51 -7.13
CA GLU A 14 -8.96 2.74 -6.73
C GLU A 14 -8.36 1.47 -6.10
N GLY A 15 -9.09 0.82 -5.19
CA GLY A 15 -8.68 -0.46 -4.60
C GLY A 15 -8.49 -1.56 -5.64
N GLN A 16 -9.40 -1.68 -6.61
CA GLN A 16 -9.30 -2.68 -7.67
C GLN A 16 -8.10 -2.44 -8.60
N ARG A 17 -7.78 -1.17 -8.87
CA ARG A 17 -6.60 -0.76 -9.65
C ARG A 17 -5.31 -1.13 -8.92
N LEU A 18 -5.23 -0.87 -7.61
CA LEU A 18 -4.08 -1.22 -6.80
C LEU A 18 -3.89 -2.74 -6.72
N LEU A 19 -4.97 -3.51 -6.52
CA LEU A 19 -4.94 -4.97 -6.55
C LEU A 19 -4.39 -5.51 -7.87
N ARG A 20 -4.75 -4.90 -9.00
CA ARG A 20 -4.24 -5.30 -10.32
C ARG A 20 -2.74 -5.07 -10.46
N ILE A 21 -2.23 -3.96 -9.92
CA ILE A 21 -0.79 -3.65 -9.89
C ILE A 21 -0.05 -4.67 -9.01
N VAL A 22 -0.57 -4.93 -7.80
CA VAL A 22 0.03 -5.87 -6.85
C VAL A 22 0.08 -7.29 -7.42
N ARG A 23 -1.00 -7.73 -8.08
CA ARG A 23 -1.12 -9.07 -8.66
C ARG A 23 -0.29 -9.31 -9.92
N ARG A 24 -0.08 -8.29 -10.77
CA ARG A 24 0.66 -8.48 -12.02
C ARG A 24 2.16 -8.72 -11.82
N GLY A 25 2.75 -8.23 -10.72
CA GLY A 25 4.13 -8.54 -10.31
C GLY A 25 5.28 -8.15 -11.27
N THR A 26 4.99 -7.69 -12.50
CA THR A 26 5.96 -7.56 -13.60
C THR A 26 6.27 -6.11 -14.02
N GLY A 27 5.79 -5.12 -13.26
CA GLY A 27 6.13 -3.71 -13.46
C GLY A 27 7.29 -3.25 -12.55
N SER A 28 7.57 -1.94 -12.53
CA SER A 28 8.55 -1.36 -11.60
C SER A 28 8.27 -1.81 -10.15
N VAL A 29 9.28 -2.42 -9.51
CA VAL A 29 9.24 -2.84 -8.10
C VAL A 29 8.80 -1.69 -7.18
N VAL A 30 9.18 -0.46 -7.53
CA VAL A 30 8.78 0.76 -6.79
C VAL A 30 7.28 1.00 -6.91
N THR A 31 6.71 0.86 -8.10
CA THR A 31 5.26 0.99 -8.34
C THR A 31 4.49 -0.08 -7.59
N TRP A 32 4.99 -1.32 -7.58
CA TRP A 32 4.41 -2.41 -6.81
C TRP A 32 4.43 -2.15 -5.30
N ARG A 33 5.59 -1.74 -4.74
CA ARG A 33 5.72 -1.42 -3.30
C ARG A 33 4.83 -0.27 -2.87
N ARG A 34 4.73 0.79 -3.67
CA ARG A 34 3.83 1.92 -3.39
C ARG A 34 2.37 1.48 -3.41
N ALA A 35 1.98 0.66 -4.38
CA ALA A 35 0.61 0.14 -4.46
C ALA A 35 0.26 -0.75 -3.25
N GLN A 36 1.20 -1.59 -2.81
CA GLN A 36 1.01 -2.44 -1.63
C GLN A 36 0.86 -1.62 -0.34
N MET A 37 1.70 -0.59 -0.13
CA MET A 37 1.59 0.29 1.05
C MET A 37 0.25 1.03 1.11
N VAL A 38 -0.22 1.59 -0.01
CA VAL A 38 -1.52 2.30 -0.08
C VAL A 38 -2.67 1.34 0.18
N LEU A 39 -2.65 0.15 -0.44
CA LEU A 39 -3.69 -0.86 -0.28
C LEU A 39 -3.81 -1.37 1.16
N LEU A 40 -2.68 -1.61 1.84
CA LEU A 40 -2.70 -2.07 3.23
C LEU A 40 -3.13 -0.96 4.20
N SER A 41 -2.79 0.30 3.91
CA SER A 41 -3.23 1.46 4.69
C SER A 41 -4.74 1.64 4.59
N ALA A 42 -5.32 1.48 3.39
CA ALA A 42 -6.76 1.57 3.18
C ALA A 42 -7.54 0.44 3.85
N GLN A 43 -6.91 -0.74 4.05
CA GLN A 43 -7.47 -1.84 4.85
C GLN A 43 -7.39 -1.60 6.36
N ARG A 44 -7.04 -0.37 6.80
CA ARG A 44 -6.91 0.01 8.22
C ARG A 44 -5.90 -0.86 8.97
N MET A 45 -4.91 -1.41 8.26
CA MET A 45 -3.87 -2.24 8.85
C MET A 45 -2.87 -1.35 9.63
N SER A 46 -2.38 -1.83 10.77
CA SER A 46 -1.42 -1.05 11.58
C SER A 46 -0.10 -0.84 10.84
N VAL A 47 0.54 0.32 11.03
CA VAL A 47 1.83 0.66 10.39
C VAL A 47 2.90 -0.40 10.65
N ALA A 48 2.96 -0.93 11.88
CA ALA A 48 3.88 -2.01 12.24
C ALA A 48 3.64 -3.27 11.39
N LYS A 49 2.38 -3.67 11.18
CA LYS A 49 2.03 -4.82 10.35
C LYS A 49 2.28 -4.56 8.87
N ILE A 50 2.08 -3.32 8.40
CA ILE A 50 2.39 -2.92 7.02
C ILE A 50 3.88 -3.07 6.76
N ALA A 51 4.71 -2.60 7.69
CA ALA A 51 6.17 -2.73 7.58
C ALA A 51 6.63 -4.20 7.53
N GLU A 52 6.01 -5.07 8.33
CA GLU A 52 6.29 -6.52 8.31
C GLU A 52 6.01 -7.16 6.95
N VAL A 53 4.86 -6.82 6.33
CA VAL A 53 4.40 -7.43 5.06
C VAL A 53 5.11 -6.85 3.83
N THR A 54 5.53 -5.58 3.88
CA THR A 54 6.15 -4.89 2.74
C THR A 54 7.68 -4.92 2.74
N ARG A 55 8.30 -5.21 3.90
CA ARG A 55 9.74 -5.36 4.00
C ARG A 55 10.18 -6.59 3.17
N PRO A 56 11.21 -6.48 2.32
CA PRO A 56 11.81 -7.64 1.70
C PRO A 56 12.31 -8.60 2.80
N ARG A 57 12.03 -9.90 2.67
CA ARG A 57 12.51 -10.90 3.63
C ARG A 57 14.02 -10.70 3.87
N PRO A 58 14.48 -10.63 5.13
CA PRO A 58 15.91 -10.72 5.40
C PRO A 58 16.35 -12.12 4.95
N GLY A 59 17.37 -12.15 4.09
CA GLY A 59 18.10 -13.37 3.74
C GLY A 59 19.12 -13.72 4.81
#